data_AF-A0A382YG95-F1
#
_entry.id   AF-A0A382YG95-F1
#
_cell.length_a   1.000
_cell.length_b   1.000
_cell.length_c   1.000
_cell.angle_alpha   90.00
_cell.angle_beta   90.00
_cell.angle_gamma   90.00
#
_symmetry.space_group_name_H-M   'P 1'
#
loop_
_entity.id
_entity.type
_entity.pdbx_description
1 polymer ?
#
loop_
_entity_poly.entity_id
_entity_poly.type
_entity_poly.pdbx_seq_one_letter_code
_entity_poly.pdbx_strand_id
1 'polypeptide(L)'
;AEGMDSPFSLKHGEAELSAVRVSSTYFATGQFVGEQMEIDDDGAATRLRHMGRNSAKFYPEGYDGPVYWLPVQDGTKVDNKNWAKVRARRDTFDLPTMQVVMEVRETDPSAGEMAAFDLHLTSEGGVDGVPFQVVCAFEPGGILTTGSAHLQTPAGSSAVLREGEAVYRVGSDLIRLGPGACAHTMWHMHNSVDDPEHFRLLITLMSPVDYTLKIRTERFSA
;
A
#
# COMPACT_ATOMS: atom_id res chain seq x y z
N ALA A 1 -15.58 -4.11 -13.06
CA ALA A 1 -14.33 -3.32 -13.20
C ALA A 1 -13.21 -4.19 -12.66
N GLU A 2 -12.15 -4.42 -13.44
CA GLU A 2 -10.89 -4.89 -12.82
C GLU A 2 -10.45 -3.78 -11.88
N GLY A 3 -10.39 -4.06 -10.58
CA GLY A 3 -10.20 -3.02 -9.59
C GLY A 3 -8.79 -2.41 -9.68
N MET A 4 -8.70 -1.13 -9.36
CA MET A 4 -7.48 -0.35 -9.43
C MET A 4 -6.59 -0.66 -8.21
N ASP A 5 -5.33 -1.06 -8.47
CA ASP A 5 -4.32 -1.35 -7.44
C ASP A 5 -3.44 -0.13 -7.10
N SER A 6 -3.62 0.95 -7.85
CA SER A 6 -2.89 2.21 -7.76
C SER A 6 -3.89 3.35 -7.53
N PRO A 7 -4.51 3.43 -6.33
CA PRO A 7 -5.64 4.31 -6.04
C PRO A 7 -5.35 5.82 -6.12
N PHE A 8 -4.08 6.23 -6.09
CA PHE A 8 -3.69 7.63 -6.14
C PHE A 8 -2.38 7.80 -6.92
N SER A 9 -2.29 8.84 -7.74
CA SER A 9 -1.07 9.31 -8.38
C SER A 9 -1.06 10.84 -8.42
N LEU A 10 0.14 11.43 -8.50
CA LEU A 10 0.30 12.89 -8.47
C LEU A 10 1.54 13.29 -9.26
N LYS A 11 1.36 14.26 -10.17
CA LYS A 11 2.45 14.89 -10.90
C LYS A 11 2.53 16.37 -10.58
N HIS A 12 3.70 16.84 -10.19
CA HIS A 12 4.02 18.24 -9.96
C HIS A 12 5.26 18.62 -10.77
N GLY A 13 5.05 19.31 -11.90
CA GLY A 13 6.14 19.58 -12.84
C GLY A 13 6.85 18.29 -13.26
N GLU A 14 8.15 18.21 -13.00
CA GLU A 14 8.98 17.03 -13.29
C GLU A 14 8.99 15.99 -12.15
N ALA A 15 8.46 16.30 -10.97
CA ALA A 15 8.34 15.33 -9.88
C ALA A 15 7.04 14.54 -10.02
N GLU A 16 7.14 13.21 -10.08
CA GLU A 16 5.99 12.33 -10.32
C GLU A 16 5.94 11.18 -9.31
N LEU A 17 4.86 11.15 -8.54
CA LEU A 17 4.40 10.03 -7.73
C LEU A 17 3.43 9.21 -8.58
N SER A 18 3.97 8.23 -9.30
CA SER A 18 3.23 7.41 -10.27
C SER A 18 2.13 6.57 -9.60
N ALA A 19 2.34 6.15 -8.35
CA ALA A 19 1.32 5.43 -7.58
C ALA A 19 1.54 5.51 -6.06
N VAL A 20 0.45 5.53 -5.30
CA VAL A 20 0.39 5.09 -3.90
C VAL A 20 -0.32 3.75 -3.87
N ARG A 21 0.36 2.71 -3.41
CA ARG A 21 -0.19 1.36 -3.28
C ARG A 21 -0.23 0.94 -1.82
N VAL A 22 -1.18 0.06 -1.50
CA VAL A 22 -1.38 -0.45 -0.14
C VAL A 22 -1.38 -1.97 -0.19
N SER A 23 -0.61 -2.59 0.69
CA SER A 23 -0.53 -4.04 0.79
C SER A 23 -0.39 -4.52 2.23
N SER A 24 -0.78 -5.77 2.48
CA SER A 24 -0.63 -6.45 3.76
C SER A 24 -0.29 -7.93 3.53
N THR A 25 0.21 -8.62 4.55
CA THR A 25 0.42 -10.08 4.45
C THR A 25 -0.84 -10.89 4.76
N TYR A 26 -2.03 -10.25 4.73
CA TYR A 26 -3.26 -10.90 5.15
C TYR A 26 -3.75 -11.90 4.11
N PHE A 27 -3.50 -13.20 4.37
CA PHE A 27 -4.11 -14.39 3.75
C PHE A 27 -4.65 -14.21 2.32
N ALA A 28 -3.75 -13.82 1.39
CA ALA A 28 -4.01 -13.63 -0.05
C ALA A 28 -5.10 -12.60 -0.44
N THR A 29 -5.60 -11.83 0.52
CA THR A 29 -6.51 -10.69 0.33
C THR A 29 -5.82 -9.36 0.59
N GLY A 30 -4.50 -9.38 0.79
CA GLY A 30 -3.78 -8.27 1.37
C GLY A 30 -3.45 -7.12 0.43
N GLN A 31 -3.56 -7.28 -0.88
CA GLN A 31 -3.39 -6.18 -1.84
C GLN A 31 -4.67 -5.35 -1.90
N PHE A 32 -4.55 -4.04 -1.71
CA PHE A 32 -5.69 -3.13 -1.83
C PHE A 32 -6.20 -3.10 -3.26
N VAL A 33 -7.51 -3.26 -3.41
CA VAL A 33 -8.23 -3.08 -4.66
C VAL A 33 -9.45 -2.21 -4.37
N GLY A 34 -9.58 -1.07 -5.05
CA GLY A 34 -10.75 -0.21 -4.90
C GLY A 34 -12.00 -0.88 -5.48
N GLU A 35 -12.76 -1.58 -4.63
CA GLU A 35 -14.00 -2.28 -5.01
C GLU A 35 -15.21 -1.34 -4.99
N GLN A 36 -15.21 -0.38 -4.06
CA GLN A 36 -16.26 0.64 -3.93
C GLN A 36 -15.63 2.02 -3.88
N MET A 37 -16.32 2.99 -4.47
CA MET A 37 -15.93 4.39 -4.51
C MET A 37 -17.12 5.26 -4.12
N GLU A 38 -16.93 6.12 -3.13
CA GLU A 38 -17.86 7.14 -2.68
C GLU A 38 -17.16 8.50 -2.82
N ILE A 39 -17.87 9.51 -3.31
CA ILE A 39 -17.37 10.89 -3.38
C ILE A 39 -18.28 11.72 -2.49
N ASP A 40 -17.69 12.54 -1.62
CA ASP A 40 -18.46 13.43 -0.74
C ASP A 40 -19.23 14.48 -1.56
N ASP A 41 -20.32 15.02 -1.01
CA ASP A 41 -21.24 15.92 -1.73
C ASP A 41 -20.58 17.20 -2.26
N ASP A 42 -19.53 17.67 -1.59
CA ASP A 42 -18.73 18.85 -1.99
C ASP A 42 -17.58 18.50 -2.95
N GLY A 43 -17.36 17.21 -3.22
CA GLY A 43 -16.28 16.69 -4.05
C GLY A 43 -14.89 16.76 -3.42
N ALA A 44 -14.75 17.19 -2.17
CA ALA A 44 -13.46 17.42 -1.52
C ALA A 44 -12.79 16.13 -1.02
N ALA A 45 -13.56 15.05 -0.86
CA ALA A 45 -13.05 13.75 -0.47
C ALA A 45 -13.60 12.62 -1.34
N THR A 46 -12.73 11.63 -1.57
CA THR A 46 -13.06 10.37 -2.23
C THR A 46 -12.70 9.22 -1.30
N ARG A 47 -13.65 8.33 -1.04
CA ARG A 47 -13.45 7.13 -0.24
C ARG A 47 -13.45 5.88 -1.12
N LEU A 48 -12.37 5.13 -1.04
CA LEU A 48 -12.20 3.83 -1.70
C LEU A 48 -12.21 2.73 -0.64
N ARG A 49 -12.94 1.63 -0.90
CA ARG A 49 -12.99 0.48 0.02
C ARG A 49 -12.53 -0.80 -0.66
N HIS A 50 -11.67 -1.53 0.04
CA HIS A 50 -11.28 -2.91 -0.22
C HIS A 50 -11.95 -3.81 0.82
N MET A 51 -12.68 -4.83 0.38
CA MET A 51 -13.55 -5.60 1.28
C MET A 51 -12.85 -6.79 1.94
N GLY A 52 -11.57 -7.06 1.59
CA GLY A 52 -10.81 -8.17 2.14
C GLY A 52 -11.34 -9.54 1.69
N ARG A 53 -11.95 -9.59 0.51
CA ARG A 53 -12.56 -10.80 -0.06
C ARG A 53 -11.60 -11.54 -0.96
N ASN A 54 -11.75 -12.86 -1.01
CA ASN A 54 -10.95 -13.68 -1.90
C ASN A 54 -11.44 -13.53 -3.35
N SER A 55 -10.50 -13.49 -4.28
CA SER A 55 -10.83 -13.48 -5.71
C SER A 55 -10.99 -14.91 -6.21
N ALA A 56 -12.07 -15.16 -6.95
CA ALA A 56 -12.27 -16.42 -7.68
C ALA A 56 -11.13 -16.76 -8.66
N LYS A 57 -10.33 -15.74 -9.07
CA LYS A 57 -9.12 -15.93 -9.89
C LYS A 57 -8.04 -16.74 -9.16
N PHE A 58 -7.83 -16.45 -7.87
CA PHE A 58 -6.80 -17.10 -7.06
C PHE A 58 -7.36 -18.30 -6.29
N TYR A 59 -8.67 -18.28 -6.02
CA TYR A 59 -9.39 -19.27 -5.24
C TYR A 59 -10.64 -19.74 -5.96
N PRO A 60 -10.49 -20.58 -7.01
CA PRO A 60 -11.62 -21.10 -7.78
C PRO A 60 -12.56 -21.98 -6.96
N GLU A 61 -12.14 -22.43 -5.78
CA GLU A 61 -12.97 -23.20 -4.85
C GLU A 61 -14.09 -22.38 -4.20
N GLY A 62 -14.09 -21.05 -4.36
CA GLY A 62 -15.22 -20.19 -3.98
C GLY A 62 -15.22 -19.76 -2.50
N TYR A 63 -14.05 -19.54 -1.91
CA TYR A 63 -13.98 -18.94 -0.57
C TYR A 63 -14.36 -17.45 -0.63
N ASP A 64 -15.34 -17.03 0.18
CA ASP A 64 -15.77 -15.62 0.23
C ASP A 64 -14.72 -14.71 0.90
N GLY A 65 -14.04 -15.23 1.91
CA GLY A 65 -13.04 -14.52 2.72
C GLY A 65 -11.75 -15.33 2.90
N PRO A 66 -10.77 -14.78 3.65
CA PRO A 66 -9.50 -15.45 3.88
C PRO A 66 -9.68 -16.75 4.66
N VAL A 67 -8.88 -17.76 4.30
CA VAL A 67 -8.91 -19.08 4.96
C VAL A 67 -7.50 -19.57 5.24
N TYR A 68 -7.37 -20.39 6.26
CA TYR A 68 -6.16 -21.15 6.56
C TYR A 68 -6.40 -22.65 6.35
N TRP A 69 -5.62 -23.29 5.48
CA TRP A 69 -5.70 -24.74 5.29
C TRP A 69 -4.95 -25.48 6.41
N LEU A 70 -5.69 -26.22 7.23
CA LEU A 70 -5.15 -27.01 8.35
C LEU A 70 -4.26 -28.17 7.88
N PRO A 71 -3.25 -28.58 8.67
CA PRO A 71 -2.41 -29.74 8.35
C PRO A 71 -3.20 -30.99 7.98
N VAL A 72 -2.74 -31.73 6.97
CA VAL A 72 -3.27 -33.08 6.68
C VAL A 72 -2.84 -34.05 7.77
N GLN A 73 -3.78 -34.83 8.29
CA GLN A 73 -3.53 -35.74 9.42
C GLN A 73 -3.05 -37.14 9.01
N ASP A 74 -2.92 -37.40 7.71
CA ASP A 74 -2.53 -38.71 7.16
C ASP A 74 -1.01 -38.93 7.05
N GLY A 75 -0.21 -38.00 7.58
CA GLY A 75 1.25 -38.05 7.52
C GLY A 75 1.85 -37.71 6.14
N THR A 76 1.04 -37.28 5.16
CA THR A 76 1.55 -36.83 3.86
C THR A 76 2.50 -35.65 4.05
N LYS A 77 3.75 -35.79 3.60
CA LYS A 77 4.68 -34.66 3.50
C LYS A 77 4.25 -33.73 2.37
N VAL A 78 3.97 -32.48 2.69
CA VAL A 78 3.53 -31.47 1.73
C VAL A 78 4.73 -30.72 1.15
N ASP A 79 4.75 -30.55 -0.17
CA ASP A 79 5.74 -29.77 -0.91
C ASP A 79 5.08 -28.98 -2.06
N ASN A 80 5.84 -28.13 -2.75
CA ASN A 80 5.31 -27.31 -3.84
C ASN A 80 4.78 -28.13 -5.02
N LYS A 81 5.25 -29.37 -5.22
CA LYS A 81 4.83 -30.23 -6.34
C LYS A 81 3.49 -30.90 -6.06
N ASN A 82 3.20 -31.21 -4.79
CA ASN A 82 1.97 -31.88 -4.39
C ASN A 82 0.92 -30.94 -3.78
N TRP A 83 1.26 -29.68 -3.47
CA TRP A 83 0.37 -28.70 -2.82
C TRP A 83 -1.04 -28.68 -3.38
N ALA A 84 -1.20 -28.48 -4.69
CA ALA A 84 -2.53 -28.39 -5.31
C ALA A 84 -3.40 -29.64 -5.09
N LYS A 85 -2.78 -30.83 -5.10
CA LYS A 85 -3.48 -32.10 -4.84
C LYS A 85 -3.81 -32.30 -3.36
N VAL A 86 -2.91 -31.86 -2.48
CA VAL A 86 -3.08 -32.04 -1.03
C VAL A 86 -4.06 -31.01 -0.46
N ARG A 87 -4.05 -29.78 -0.98
CA ARG A 87 -4.87 -28.65 -0.51
C ARG A 87 -6.37 -28.97 -0.48
N ALA A 88 -6.89 -29.65 -1.49
CA ALA A 88 -8.30 -30.04 -1.56
C ALA A 88 -8.73 -31.02 -0.45
N ARG A 89 -7.78 -31.68 0.23
CA ARG A 89 -8.03 -32.63 1.33
C ARG A 89 -7.87 -32.00 2.71
N ARG A 90 -7.53 -30.71 2.77
CA ARG A 90 -7.29 -29.99 4.02
C ARG A 90 -8.57 -29.34 4.47
N ASP A 91 -8.95 -29.59 5.71
CA ASP A 91 -9.95 -28.77 6.39
C ASP A 91 -9.48 -27.31 6.41
N THR A 92 -10.42 -26.38 6.38
CA THR A 92 -10.14 -24.95 6.44
C THR A 92 -10.60 -24.37 7.77
N PHE A 93 -9.84 -23.38 8.23
CA PHE A 93 -10.26 -22.46 9.27
C PHE A 93 -10.54 -21.11 8.64
N ASP A 94 -11.76 -20.62 8.81
CA ASP A 94 -12.18 -19.33 8.26
C ASP A 94 -11.63 -18.20 9.12
N LEU A 95 -11.08 -17.18 8.46
CA LEU A 95 -10.57 -15.98 9.09
C LEU A 95 -11.51 -14.80 8.80
N PRO A 96 -11.61 -13.83 9.73
CA PRO A 96 -12.38 -12.62 9.46
C PRO A 96 -11.81 -11.88 8.24
N THR A 97 -12.65 -11.22 7.46
CA THR A 97 -12.15 -10.35 6.39
C THR A 97 -11.47 -9.13 7.00
N MET A 98 -10.39 -8.64 6.36
CA MET A 98 -9.77 -7.37 6.70
C MET A 98 -10.16 -6.34 5.65
N GLN A 99 -11.09 -5.47 6.00
CA GLN A 99 -11.47 -4.35 5.15
C GLN A 99 -10.41 -3.26 5.28
N VAL A 100 -10.13 -2.57 4.17
CA VAL A 100 -9.24 -1.40 4.16
C VAL A 100 -9.98 -0.27 3.48
N VAL A 101 -10.01 0.89 4.12
CA VAL A 101 -10.61 2.10 3.58
C VAL A 101 -9.50 3.12 3.36
N MET A 102 -9.46 3.69 2.16
CA MET A 102 -8.63 4.83 1.82
C MET A 102 -9.54 6.02 1.54
N GLU A 103 -9.47 7.04 2.39
CA GLU A 103 -10.09 8.33 2.14
C GLU A 103 -9.01 9.31 1.66
N VAL A 104 -9.18 9.81 0.45
CA VAL A 104 -8.34 10.85 -0.15
C VAL A 104 -9.06 12.17 0.01
N ARG A 105 -8.45 13.14 0.68
CA ARG A 105 -9.00 14.48 0.87
C ARG A 105 -8.07 15.54 0.33
N GLU A 106 -8.60 16.44 -0.49
CA GLU A 106 -7.91 17.68 -0.82
C GLU A 106 -8.02 18.66 0.37
N THR A 107 -6.90 19.28 0.71
CA THR A 107 -6.79 20.19 1.86
C THR A 107 -6.24 21.53 1.41
N ASP A 108 -6.52 22.59 2.15
CA ASP A 108 -5.99 23.90 1.85
C ASP A 108 -4.45 23.89 1.93
N PRO A 109 -3.74 24.29 0.86
CA PRO A 109 -2.29 24.36 0.87
C PRO A 109 -1.82 25.45 1.84
N SER A 110 -0.80 25.13 2.63
CA SER A 110 -0.11 26.10 3.49
C SER A 110 0.78 27.02 2.66
N ALA A 111 1.26 28.12 3.27
CA ALA A 111 2.14 29.07 2.58
C ALA A 111 3.40 28.37 2.01
N GLY A 112 3.57 28.43 0.69
CA GLY A 112 4.67 27.79 -0.04
C GLY A 112 4.30 26.45 -0.70
N GLU A 113 3.19 25.83 -0.28
CA GLU A 113 2.62 24.65 -0.93
C GLU A 113 1.75 25.06 -2.13
N MET A 114 1.77 24.25 -3.19
CA MET A 114 0.97 24.46 -4.39
C MET A 114 -0.28 23.57 -4.42
N ALA A 115 -0.21 22.38 -3.82
CA ALA A 115 -1.34 21.49 -3.62
C ALA A 115 -1.10 20.62 -2.38
N ALA A 116 -2.18 20.20 -1.72
CA ALA A 116 -2.12 19.44 -0.49
C ALA A 116 -3.21 18.37 -0.41
N PHE A 117 -2.80 17.11 -0.20
CA PHE A 117 -3.69 15.95 -0.09
C PHE A 117 -3.39 15.14 1.16
N ASP A 118 -4.44 14.67 1.83
CA ASP A 118 -4.34 13.74 2.95
C ASP A 118 -5.00 12.41 2.57
N LEU A 119 -4.24 11.32 2.67
CA LEU A 119 -4.69 9.96 2.41
C LEU A 119 -4.83 9.25 3.75
N HIS A 120 -6.06 9.19 4.28
CA HIS A 120 -6.38 8.51 5.52
C HIS A 120 -6.70 7.04 5.25
N LEU A 121 -5.94 6.16 5.88
CA LEU A 121 -6.04 4.71 5.78
C LEU A 121 -6.55 4.14 7.10
N THR A 122 -7.61 3.35 7.02
CA THR A 122 -8.11 2.57 8.14
C THR A 122 -8.28 1.10 7.76
N SER A 123 -8.11 0.20 8.73
CA SER A 123 -8.46 -1.20 8.56
C SER A 123 -9.47 -1.65 9.60
N GLU A 124 -10.48 -2.42 9.17
CA GLU A 124 -11.52 -2.97 10.03
C GLU A 124 -11.62 -4.50 9.88
N GLY A 125 -11.94 -5.19 10.98
CA GLY A 125 -11.93 -6.65 11.02
C GLY A 125 -10.50 -7.19 10.99
N GLY A 126 -10.31 -8.34 10.35
CA GLY A 126 -9.03 -9.02 10.31
C GLY A 126 -8.55 -9.49 11.69
N VAL A 127 -7.23 -9.66 11.82
CA VAL A 127 -6.57 -9.90 13.11
C VAL A 127 -5.51 -8.83 13.34
N ASP A 128 -5.17 -8.60 14.61
CA ASP A 128 -4.15 -7.64 15.01
C ASP A 128 -2.74 -8.13 14.65
N GLY A 129 -1.82 -7.18 14.49
CA GLY A 129 -0.40 -7.47 14.33
C GLY A 129 -0.05 -8.04 12.95
N VAL A 130 -0.84 -7.76 11.92
CA VAL A 130 -0.55 -8.14 10.53
C VAL A 130 0.31 -7.05 9.90
N PRO A 131 1.49 -7.37 9.35
CA PRO A 131 2.29 -6.45 8.55
C PRO A 131 1.47 -5.77 7.45
N PHE A 132 1.63 -4.45 7.35
CA PHE A 132 0.92 -3.59 6.42
C PHE A 132 1.90 -2.55 5.87
N GLN A 133 1.80 -2.22 4.59
CA GLN A 133 2.73 -1.31 3.92
C GLN A 133 2.01 -0.38 2.97
N VAL A 134 2.38 0.91 3.07
CA VAL A 134 2.08 1.93 2.06
C VAL A 134 3.33 2.10 1.20
N VAL A 135 3.16 2.02 -0.12
CA VAL A 135 4.23 2.12 -1.11
C VAL A 135 3.98 3.35 -1.97
N CYS A 136 4.87 4.34 -1.86
CA CYS A 136 4.89 5.50 -2.74
C CYS A 136 5.91 5.23 -3.86
N ALA A 137 5.41 4.96 -5.08
CA ALA A 137 6.22 4.69 -6.26
C ALA A 137 6.46 6.00 -7.04
N PHE A 138 7.72 6.42 -7.12
CA PHE A 138 8.15 7.62 -7.83
C PHE A 138 8.82 7.26 -9.16
N GLU A 139 8.59 8.07 -10.17
CA GLU A 139 9.45 8.07 -11.38
C GLU A 139 10.91 8.27 -10.94
N PRO A 140 11.85 7.41 -11.38
CA PRO A 140 13.22 7.44 -10.89
C PRO A 140 14.01 8.67 -11.39
N GLY A 141 15.17 8.92 -10.78
CA GLY A 141 16.11 9.96 -11.23
C GLY A 141 16.07 11.28 -10.46
N GLY A 142 15.21 11.39 -9.45
CA GLY A 142 15.22 12.50 -8.49
C GLY A 142 16.17 12.31 -7.31
N ILE A 143 15.99 13.17 -6.31
CA ILE A 143 16.71 13.15 -5.04
C ILE A 143 15.70 13.05 -3.91
N LEU A 144 15.87 12.03 -3.06
CA LEU A 144 15.13 11.91 -1.81
C LEU A 144 15.93 12.54 -0.67
N THR A 145 15.31 13.47 0.05
CA THR A 145 15.86 14.06 1.28
C THR A 145 14.94 13.71 2.44
N THR A 146 15.52 13.25 3.54
CA THR A 146 14.86 13.05 4.84
C THR A 146 15.66 13.78 5.91
N GLY A 147 15.21 13.72 7.17
CA GLY A 147 16.00 14.26 8.28
C GLY A 147 17.39 13.63 8.45
N SER A 148 17.64 12.45 7.88
CA SER A 148 18.89 11.70 8.08
C SER A 148 19.56 11.20 6.79
N ALA A 149 18.94 11.42 5.63
CA ALA A 149 19.44 10.90 4.36
C ALA A 149 19.23 11.88 3.21
N HIS A 150 20.16 11.85 2.26
CA HIS A 150 20.09 12.58 1.00
C HIS A 150 20.65 11.68 -0.09
N LEU A 151 19.78 11.11 -0.92
CA LEU A 151 20.12 10.00 -1.80
C LEU A 151 19.47 10.10 -3.17
N GLN A 152 20.16 9.56 -4.17
CA GLN A 152 19.63 9.37 -5.52
C GLN A 152 18.66 8.19 -5.54
N THR A 153 17.66 8.26 -6.42
CA THR A 153 16.56 7.30 -6.49
C THR A 153 16.54 6.53 -7.83
N PRO A 154 17.47 5.57 -8.03
CA PRO A 154 17.46 4.76 -9.25
C PRO A 154 16.25 3.81 -9.28
N ALA A 155 15.85 3.42 -10.49
CA ALA A 155 14.80 2.42 -10.72
C ALA A 155 15.09 1.11 -9.96
N GLY A 156 14.03 0.48 -9.44
CA GLY A 156 14.09 -0.81 -8.74
C GLY A 156 14.68 -0.74 -7.33
N SER A 157 15.14 0.43 -6.90
CA SER A 157 15.60 0.64 -5.53
C SER A 157 14.44 1.00 -4.60
N SER A 158 14.69 0.91 -3.30
CA SER A 158 13.67 1.23 -2.30
C SER A 158 14.30 1.86 -1.06
N ALA A 159 13.53 2.63 -0.32
CA ALA A 159 13.88 3.14 0.99
C ALA A 159 12.69 2.99 1.95
N VAL A 160 12.96 2.83 3.25
CA VAL A 160 11.92 2.87 4.29
C VAL A 160 11.97 4.23 4.97
N LEU A 161 10.87 4.98 4.93
CA LEU A 161 10.73 6.23 5.67
C LEU A 161 10.36 5.91 7.13
N ARG A 162 11.37 5.87 8.00
CA ARG A 162 11.19 5.41 9.38
C ARG A 162 10.38 6.36 10.26
N GLU A 163 10.55 7.66 10.04
CA GLU A 163 9.95 8.73 10.82
C GLU A 163 10.01 10.04 10.03
N GLY A 164 9.29 11.07 10.51
CA GLY A 164 9.33 12.41 9.93
C GLY A 164 8.81 12.46 8.50
N GLU A 165 9.31 13.40 7.71
CA GLU A 165 8.89 13.59 6.33
C GLU A 165 10.03 13.27 5.36
N ALA A 166 9.67 12.94 4.14
CA ALA A 166 10.59 12.85 3.02
C ALA A 166 10.21 13.87 1.94
N VAL A 167 11.21 14.44 1.30
CA VAL A 167 11.07 15.35 0.16
C VAL A 167 11.70 14.69 -1.04
N TYR A 168 10.87 14.39 -2.04
CA TYR A 168 11.30 13.95 -3.35
C TYR A 168 11.43 15.14 -4.29
N ARG A 169 12.62 15.33 -4.88
CA ARG A 169 12.93 16.50 -5.72
C ARG A 169 13.41 16.10 -7.11
N VAL A 170 12.84 16.74 -8.12
CA VAL A 170 13.35 16.73 -9.50
C VAL A 170 13.50 18.18 -9.96
N GLY A 171 14.73 18.63 -10.20
CA GLY A 171 15.00 20.04 -10.50
C GLY A 171 14.52 20.98 -9.38
N SER A 172 13.52 21.82 -9.70
CA SER A 172 12.85 22.72 -8.76
C SER A 172 11.48 22.23 -8.28
N ASP A 173 11.03 21.06 -8.72
CA ASP A 173 9.75 20.49 -8.33
C ASP A 173 9.90 19.53 -7.14
N LEU A 174 9.02 19.68 -6.15
CA LEU A 174 9.05 18.91 -4.91
C LEU A 174 7.73 18.20 -4.66
N ILE A 175 7.80 16.95 -4.21
CA ILE A 175 6.73 16.24 -3.53
C ILE A 175 7.22 15.88 -2.13
N ARG A 176 6.60 16.46 -1.10
CA ARG A 176 6.85 16.15 0.30
C ARG A 176 5.78 15.20 0.81
N LEU A 177 6.19 14.20 1.58
CA LEU A 177 5.29 13.18 2.12
C LEU A 177 5.67 12.75 3.54
N GLY A 178 4.68 12.35 4.32
CA GLY A 178 4.87 11.83 5.67
C GLY A 178 3.58 11.81 6.49
N PRO A 179 3.63 11.38 7.75
CA PRO A 179 4.83 10.99 8.49
C PRO A 179 5.31 9.57 8.18
N GLY A 180 6.59 9.30 8.32
CA GLY A 180 7.16 7.95 8.27
C GLY A 180 6.67 7.03 9.38
N ALA A 181 6.82 5.73 9.14
CA ALA A 181 6.66 4.67 10.14
C ALA A 181 7.51 3.46 9.75
N CYS A 182 8.05 2.75 10.75
CA CYS A 182 8.85 1.54 10.55
C CYS A 182 8.45 0.41 11.51
N ALA A 183 7.20 -0.07 11.42
CA ALA A 183 6.73 -1.16 12.27
C ALA A 183 7.33 -2.53 11.89
N HIS A 184 7.81 -2.69 10.65
CA HIS A 184 8.54 -3.87 10.20
C HIS A 184 9.56 -3.54 9.09
N THR A 185 10.44 -4.51 8.78
CA THR A 185 11.52 -4.33 7.79
C THR A 185 11.36 -5.18 6.52
N MET A 186 10.17 -5.74 6.28
CA MET A 186 9.86 -6.42 5.02
C MET A 186 9.86 -5.43 3.86
N TRP A 187 10.77 -5.62 2.90
CA TRP A 187 10.92 -4.78 1.72
C TRP A 187 9.96 -5.17 0.58
N HIS A 188 9.65 -6.47 0.50
CA HIS A 188 8.74 -7.05 -0.47
C HIS A 188 7.67 -7.81 0.31
N MET A 189 6.42 -7.38 0.17
CA MET A 189 5.31 -8.09 0.79
C MET A 189 4.89 -9.27 -0.08
N HIS A 190 4.37 -10.32 0.56
CA HIS A 190 3.81 -11.42 -0.19
C HIS A 190 2.63 -10.93 -1.03
N ASN A 191 2.66 -11.22 -2.34
CA ASN A 191 1.68 -10.76 -3.33
C ASN A 191 1.60 -9.24 -3.54
N SER A 192 2.59 -8.44 -3.10
CA SER A 192 2.68 -7.05 -3.55
C SER A 192 3.09 -6.99 -5.02
N VAL A 193 2.64 -5.94 -5.72
CA VAL A 193 3.07 -5.63 -7.09
C VAL A 193 4.59 -5.48 -7.12
N ASP A 194 5.23 -6.20 -8.03
CA ASP A 194 6.64 -5.96 -8.35
C ASP A 194 6.75 -4.71 -9.20
N ASP A 195 7.70 -3.84 -8.86
CA ASP A 195 7.83 -2.55 -9.52
C ASP A 195 9.31 -2.19 -9.75
N PRO A 196 9.95 -2.86 -10.73
CA PRO A 196 11.37 -2.67 -11.02
C PRO A 196 11.68 -1.33 -11.70
N GLU A 197 10.68 -0.65 -12.26
CA GLU A 197 10.88 0.58 -13.04
C GLU A 197 10.86 1.84 -12.15
N HIS A 198 10.24 1.77 -10.98
CA HIS A 198 10.11 2.92 -10.08
C HIS A 198 11.08 2.87 -8.90
N PHE A 199 11.33 4.04 -8.31
CA PHE A 199 11.85 4.12 -6.95
C PHE A 199 10.71 4.00 -5.95
N ARG A 200 10.84 3.14 -4.93
CA ARG A 200 9.79 2.93 -3.93
C ARG A 200 10.17 3.49 -2.57
N LEU A 201 9.37 4.40 -2.06
CA LEU A 201 9.43 4.82 -0.66
C LEU A 201 8.37 4.08 0.14
N LEU A 202 8.80 3.35 1.16
CA LEU A 202 7.98 2.43 1.94
C LEU A 202 7.68 3.04 3.32
N ILE A 203 6.42 2.96 3.73
CA ILE A 203 5.98 3.24 5.11
C ILE A 203 5.40 1.93 5.64
N THR A 204 5.93 1.43 6.76
CA THR A 204 5.55 0.11 7.28
C THR A 204 4.80 0.24 8.61
N LEU A 205 3.66 -0.44 8.67
CA LEU A 205 2.63 -0.37 9.70
C LEU A 205 2.26 -1.79 10.16
N MET A 206 1.40 -1.89 11.17
CA MET A 206 0.78 -3.14 11.62
C MET A 206 -0.71 -2.91 11.79
N SER A 207 -1.54 -3.92 11.50
CA SER A 207 -2.97 -3.85 11.80
C SER A 207 -3.23 -3.84 13.32
N PRO A 208 -4.33 -3.22 13.77
CA PRO A 208 -5.24 -2.38 12.99
C PRO A 208 -4.56 -1.06 12.58
N VAL A 209 -4.83 -0.63 11.35
CA VAL A 209 -4.30 0.61 10.76
C VAL A 209 -5.26 1.75 11.03
N ASP A 210 -4.71 2.86 11.52
CA ASP A 210 -5.30 4.19 11.49
C ASP A 210 -4.13 5.16 11.23
N TYR A 211 -3.97 5.57 9.97
CA TYR A 211 -2.77 6.26 9.52
C TYR A 211 -3.11 7.24 8.40
N THR A 212 -2.58 8.46 8.48
CA THR A 212 -2.74 9.46 7.42
C THR A 212 -1.41 9.77 6.76
N LEU A 213 -1.32 9.52 5.46
CA LEU A 213 -0.22 9.99 4.62
C LEU A 213 -0.56 11.38 4.09
N LYS A 214 0.21 12.38 4.49
CA LYS A 214 0.16 13.74 3.95
C LYS A 214 1.05 13.81 2.73
N ILE A 215 0.54 14.42 1.66
CA ILE A 215 1.25 14.66 0.41
C ILE A 215 1.13 16.14 0.08
N ARG A 216 2.25 16.82 -0.12
CA ARG A 216 2.34 18.26 -0.40
C ARG A 216 3.22 18.49 -1.62
N THR A 217 2.85 19.44 -2.47
CA THR A 217 3.68 19.86 -3.61
C THR A 217 4.22 21.25 -3.38
N GLU A 218 5.48 21.48 -3.73
CA GLU A 218 6.19 22.73 -3.49
C GLU A 218 7.18 23.00 -4.63
N ARG A 219 7.64 24.25 -4.72
CA ARG A 219 8.79 24.62 -5.55
C ARG A 219 10.01 24.86 -4.68
N PHE A 220 11.14 24.28 -5.05
CA PHE A 220 12.41 24.56 -4.41
C PHE A 220 12.85 26.00 -4.71
N SER A 221 13.06 26.79 -3.66
CA SER A 221 13.78 28.06 -3.73
C SER A 221 15.11 27.91 -3.00
N ALA A 222 16.21 28.29 -3.67
CA ALA A 222 17.54 28.37 -3.07
C ALA A 222 17.69 29.60 -2.17
#